data_AF-A0A2H6F3S4-F1
#
_entry.id   AF-A0A2H6F3S4-F1
#
_cell.length_a   1.000
_cell.length_b   1.000
_cell.length_c   1.000
_cell.angle_alpha   90.00
_cell.angle_beta   90.00
_cell.angle_gamma   90.00
#
_symmetry.space_group_name_H-M   'P 1'
#
loop_
_entity.id
_entity.type
_entity.pdbx_description
1 polymer ?
#
loop_
_entity_poly.entity_id
_entity_poly.type
_entity_poly.pdbx_seq_one_letter_code
_entity_poly.pdbx_strand_id
1 'polypeptide(L)'
;MKNRIVIVLTAILTALLISGCDKVNELTQPSPEEVLKSYLDASLKGRSEEAYSHVSSEDKAVKSLEEYKAETDNKDNPFSTVLASNVSFKVLKVSKAGSTANADVEITLPDMGVMLKDLMGAAFASAFSGGKDNAELEKTIAKKYENGDVPTTTKNKEYHLLKENEGWKVFLDWKAKKAAKEKDQKIAALLADAKELRKSKKLYGAVKKYEEVLTLNSEMVEAKDGLKKTNQEIISYEEKQAYIKNVILKDFKVSEGKKYGFGDPVPGVFGTIVNKGDKSLKRVEITVYFLDKNGTVIGEKDFNPVLVSKYSFGDDNKPLKPNYVKDFGYSVEDSAPSSWSKKAKARITDIEFEK
;
A
#
# COMPACT_ATOMS: atom_id res chain seq x y z
N MET A 1 47.26 27.16 67.50
CA MET A 1 47.32 27.32 66.03
C MET A 1 47.71 26.05 65.26
N LYS A 2 48.48 25.11 65.84
CA LYS A 2 48.89 23.87 65.13
C LYS A 2 47.77 22.85 64.82
N ASN A 3 46.70 22.79 65.62
CA ASN A 3 45.62 21.79 65.42
C ASN A 3 44.55 22.18 64.38
N ARG A 4 44.49 23.44 63.91
CA ARG A 4 43.51 23.85 62.87
C ARG A 4 44.02 23.67 61.45
N ILE A 5 45.34 23.61 61.25
CA ILE A 5 45.96 23.40 59.93
C ILE A 5 45.89 21.93 59.50
N VAL A 6 45.96 20.99 60.45
CA VAL A 6 45.88 19.55 60.16
C VAL A 6 44.47 19.13 59.72
N ILE A 7 43.42 19.73 60.29
CA ILE A 7 42.03 19.42 59.92
C ILE A 7 41.67 19.92 58.52
N VAL A 8 42.21 21.08 58.10
CA VAL A 8 41.97 21.63 56.75
C VAL A 8 42.72 20.85 55.67
N LEU A 9 43.95 20.38 55.94
CA LEU A 9 44.68 19.53 54.99
C LEU A 9 44.08 18.13 54.84
N THR A 10 43.47 17.57 55.90
CA THR A 10 42.84 16.24 55.82
C THR A 10 41.51 16.28 55.04
N ALA A 11 40.78 17.40 55.09
CA ALA A 11 39.54 17.61 54.33
C ALA A 11 39.79 17.86 52.82
N ILE A 12 40.92 18.47 52.44
CA ILE A 12 41.28 18.69 51.03
C ILE A 12 41.76 17.38 50.38
N LEU A 13 42.42 16.49 51.13
CA LEU A 13 42.84 15.18 50.62
C LEU A 13 41.68 14.19 50.46
N THR A 14 40.60 14.33 51.24
CA THR A 14 39.36 13.54 51.05
C THR A 14 38.48 14.07 49.92
N ALA A 15 38.53 15.37 49.61
CA ALA A 15 37.82 15.92 48.44
C ALA A 15 38.45 15.52 47.10
N LEU A 16 39.77 15.26 47.07
CA LEU A 16 40.49 14.84 45.85
C LEU A 16 40.35 13.34 45.49
N LEU A 17 39.88 12.50 46.43
CA LEU A 17 39.66 11.07 46.17
C LEU A 17 38.28 10.77 45.59
N ILE A 18 37.28 11.65 45.80
CA ILE A 18 35.92 11.45 45.27
C ILE A 18 35.85 11.89 43.80
N SER A 19 36.65 12.88 43.37
CA SER A 19 36.73 13.30 41.96
C SER A 19 37.61 12.37 41.09
N GLY A 20 38.34 11.44 41.70
CA GLY A 20 39.25 10.51 41.02
C GLY A 20 38.58 9.21 40.57
N CYS A 21 37.57 8.72 41.28
CA CYS A 21 36.90 7.47 40.94
C CYS A 21 36.10 7.54 39.62
N ASP A 22 35.49 8.69 39.31
CA ASP A 22 34.75 8.87 38.06
C ASP A 22 35.66 8.84 36.82
N LYS A 23 36.88 9.42 36.93
CA LYS A 23 37.86 9.40 35.83
C LYS A 23 38.54 8.05 35.64
N VAL A 24 38.70 7.26 36.70
CA VAL A 24 39.25 5.90 36.61
C VAL A 24 38.24 4.93 36.01
N ASN A 25 36.94 5.10 36.27
CA ASN A 25 35.88 4.34 35.60
C ASN A 25 35.69 4.70 34.11
N GLU A 26 35.96 5.95 33.70
CA GLU A 26 35.97 6.31 32.28
C GLU A 26 37.10 5.65 31.47
N LEU A 27 38.21 5.26 32.12
CA LEU A 27 39.35 4.62 31.48
C LEU A 27 39.18 3.11 31.26
N THR A 28 38.19 2.47 31.89
CA THR A 28 37.94 1.02 31.81
C THR A 28 36.71 0.66 30.99
N GLN A 29 35.90 1.63 30.56
CA GLN A 29 34.75 1.36 29.70
C GLN A 29 35.16 1.18 28.23
N PRO A 30 34.56 0.23 27.50
CA PRO A 30 34.83 0.05 26.09
C PRO A 30 34.57 1.32 25.29
N SER A 31 35.45 1.61 24.33
CA SER A 31 35.28 2.69 23.38
C SER A 31 34.05 2.45 22.49
N PRO A 32 33.47 3.50 21.86
CA PRO A 32 32.33 3.31 20.95
C PRO A 32 32.69 2.41 19.75
N GLU A 33 33.95 2.40 19.32
CA GLU A 33 34.41 1.51 18.26
C GLU A 33 34.37 0.04 18.72
N GLU A 34 34.82 -0.25 19.95
CA GLU A 34 34.77 -1.61 20.51
C GLU A 34 33.33 -2.08 20.72
N VAL A 35 32.47 -1.24 21.28
CA VAL A 35 31.03 -1.55 21.42
C VAL A 35 30.39 -1.83 20.07
N LEU A 36 30.68 -1.01 19.06
CA LEU A 36 30.14 -1.21 17.72
C LEU A 36 30.64 -2.52 17.09
N LYS A 37 31.94 -2.83 17.23
CA LYS A 37 32.51 -4.09 16.75
C LYS A 37 31.84 -5.29 17.40
N SER A 38 31.65 -5.27 18.73
CA SER A 38 30.96 -6.35 19.46
C SER A 38 29.49 -6.48 19.03
N TYR A 39 28.78 -5.35 18.89
CA TYR A 39 27.41 -5.35 18.38
C TYR A 39 27.31 -5.95 16.98
N LEU A 40 28.16 -5.52 16.05
CA LEU A 40 28.17 -6.01 14.67
C LEU A 40 28.54 -7.49 14.61
N ASP A 41 29.58 -7.92 15.33
CA ASP A 41 29.97 -9.33 15.35
C ASP A 41 28.85 -10.22 15.89
N ALA A 42 28.20 -9.82 16.98
CA ALA A 42 27.08 -10.55 17.56
C ALA A 42 25.86 -10.54 16.64
N SER A 43 25.47 -9.37 16.11
CA SER A 43 24.29 -9.20 15.26
C SER A 43 24.42 -9.97 13.95
N LEU A 44 25.59 -9.94 13.31
CA LEU A 44 25.81 -10.57 12.01
C LEU A 44 25.97 -12.09 12.13
N LYS A 45 26.36 -12.60 13.29
CA LYS A 45 26.47 -14.04 13.59
C LYS A 45 25.24 -14.60 14.33
N GLY A 46 24.14 -13.85 14.39
CA GLY A 46 22.87 -14.30 14.98
C GLY A 46 22.85 -14.42 16.51
N ARG A 47 23.88 -13.91 17.21
CA ARG A 47 23.95 -13.90 18.68
C ARG A 47 23.11 -12.76 19.25
N SER A 48 21.79 -12.96 19.17
CA SER A 48 20.80 -11.91 19.37
C SER A 48 20.81 -11.31 20.78
N GLU A 49 21.05 -12.11 21.82
CA GLU A 49 21.15 -11.61 23.21
C GLU A 49 22.36 -10.69 23.41
N GLU A 50 23.53 -11.13 22.93
CA GLU A 50 24.76 -10.36 23.00
C GLU A 50 24.62 -9.05 22.22
N ALA A 51 24.10 -9.11 20.99
CA ALA A 51 23.82 -7.92 20.19
C ALA A 51 22.88 -6.95 20.92
N TYR A 52 21.78 -7.45 21.47
CA TYR A 52 20.81 -6.65 22.21
C TYR A 52 21.40 -5.99 23.46
N SER A 53 22.38 -6.64 24.11
CA SER A 53 23.07 -6.05 25.27
C SER A 53 23.77 -4.71 24.96
N HIS A 54 24.22 -4.54 23.71
CA HIS A 54 24.88 -3.34 23.20
C HIS A 54 23.92 -2.26 22.70
N VAL A 55 22.61 -2.54 22.59
CA VAL A 55 21.60 -1.58 22.13
C VAL A 55 21.26 -0.56 23.22
N SER A 56 20.97 0.68 22.80
CA SER A 56 20.62 1.79 23.67
C SER A 56 19.38 1.52 24.52
N SER A 57 19.32 2.12 25.70
CA SER A 57 18.14 2.09 26.57
C SER A 57 16.91 2.69 25.89
N GLU A 58 17.09 3.73 25.06
CA GLU A 58 16.01 4.35 24.28
C GLU A 58 15.36 3.37 23.31
N ASP A 59 16.17 2.62 22.56
CA ASP A 59 15.68 1.58 21.66
C ASP A 59 15.03 0.43 22.43
N LYS A 60 15.62 0.00 23.55
CA LYS A 60 15.06 -1.05 24.41
C LYS A 60 13.67 -0.72 24.97
N ALA A 61 13.37 0.57 25.15
CA ALA A 61 12.03 1.01 25.54
C ALA A 61 10.97 0.83 24.42
N VAL A 62 11.41 0.66 23.16
CA VAL A 62 10.53 0.49 21.99
C VAL A 62 10.36 -0.98 21.62
N LYS A 63 11.42 -1.80 21.77
CA LYS A 63 11.43 -3.21 21.38
C LYS A 63 12.18 -4.04 22.41
N SER A 64 11.48 -5.04 22.93
CA SER A 64 11.97 -6.02 23.89
C SER A 64 13.00 -6.99 23.28
N LEU A 65 13.69 -7.74 24.14
CA LEU A 65 14.64 -8.78 23.71
C LEU A 65 13.91 -9.89 22.94
N GLU A 66 12.71 -10.26 23.39
CA GLU A 66 11.88 -11.29 22.78
C GLU A 66 11.44 -10.88 21.37
N GLU A 67 10.99 -9.65 21.19
CA GLU A 67 10.65 -9.11 19.87
C GLU A 67 11.88 -9.01 18.97
N TYR A 68 13.02 -8.57 19.51
CA TYR A 68 14.27 -8.51 18.77
C TYR A 68 14.69 -9.91 18.27
N LYS A 69 14.67 -10.91 19.15
CA LYS A 69 14.95 -12.31 18.80
C LYS A 69 13.99 -12.82 17.73
N ALA A 70 12.69 -12.55 17.85
CA ALA A 70 11.72 -12.99 16.85
C ALA A 70 12.00 -12.41 15.45
N GLU A 71 12.56 -11.21 15.37
CA GLU A 71 12.96 -10.58 14.10
C GLU A 71 14.34 -11.06 13.58
N THR A 72 15.24 -11.50 14.45
CA THR A 72 16.62 -11.86 14.10
C THR A 72 16.92 -13.36 14.07
N ASP A 73 16.06 -14.19 14.66
CA ASP A 73 16.22 -15.64 14.70
C ASP A 73 15.91 -16.24 13.32
N ASN A 74 16.97 -16.69 12.64
CA ASN A 74 16.92 -17.23 11.28
C ASN A 74 17.17 -18.75 11.26
N LYS A 75 16.86 -19.45 12.36
CA LYS A 75 17.15 -20.90 12.51
C LYS A 75 16.56 -21.77 11.40
N ASP A 76 15.42 -21.37 10.85
CA ASP A 76 14.75 -22.10 9.77
C ASP A 76 15.20 -21.65 8.36
N ASN A 77 16.13 -20.70 8.26
CA ASN A 77 16.65 -20.23 6.98
C ASN A 77 17.71 -21.21 6.42
N PRO A 78 17.50 -21.82 5.24
CA PRO A 78 18.43 -22.77 4.64
C PRO A 78 19.79 -22.16 4.26
N PHE A 79 19.90 -20.83 4.22
CA PHE A 79 21.14 -20.11 3.95
C PHE A 79 21.86 -19.61 5.22
N SER A 80 21.37 -19.93 6.41
CA SER A 80 21.92 -19.42 7.68
C SER A 80 23.42 -19.69 7.85
N THR A 81 23.90 -20.89 7.50
CA THR A 81 25.34 -21.25 7.52
C THR A 81 26.15 -20.40 6.54
N VAL A 82 25.66 -20.25 5.30
CA VAL A 82 26.30 -19.45 4.23
C VAL A 82 26.37 -17.98 4.65
N LEU A 83 25.30 -17.46 5.25
CA LEU A 83 25.22 -16.12 5.79
C LEU A 83 26.24 -15.90 6.91
N ALA A 84 26.27 -16.76 7.92
CA ALA A 84 27.20 -16.60 9.04
C ALA A 84 28.68 -16.66 8.61
N SER A 85 28.99 -17.43 7.55
CA SER A 85 30.38 -17.70 7.14
C SER A 85 30.95 -16.66 6.16
N ASN A 86 30.09 -15.90 5.47
CA ASN A 86 30.48 -14.99 4.40
C ASN A 86 30.14 -13.53 4.70
N VAL A 87 29.93 -13.22 5.97
CA VAL A 87 29.72 -11.85 6.44
C VAL A 87 30.99 -11.32 7.08
N SER A 88 31.37 -10.12 6.68
CA SER A 88 32.47 -9.37 7.28
C SER A 88 32.13 -7.89 7.36
N PHE A 89 32.85 -7.17 8.21
CA PHE A 89 32.69 -5.73 8.33
C PHE A 89 34.02 -5.07 8.64
N LYS A 90 34.13 -3.78 8.28
CA LYS A 90 35.28 -2.94 8.55
C LYS A 90 34.79 -1.57 9.03
N VAL A 91 35.14 -1.20 10.26
CA VAL A 91 34.90 0.16 10.76
C VAL A 91 35.93 1.07 10.09
N LEU A 92 35.45 2.04 9.31
CA LEU A 92 36.29 2.96 8.54
C LEU A 92 36.69 4.16 9.36
N LYS A 93 35.72 4.73 10.09
CA LYS A 93 35.90 5.96 10.86
C LYS A 93 34.94 5.97 12.04
N VAL A 94 35.41 6.48 13.17
CA VAL A 94 34.56 6.82 14.33
C VAL A 94 34.84 8.27 14.73
N SER A 95 33.80 9.10 14.71
CA SER A 95 33.87 10.51 15.10
C SER A 95 33.07 10.71 16.38
N LYS A 96 33.72 11.16 17.47
CA LYS A 96 33.07 11.39 18.77
C LYS A 96 32.76 12.88 18.96
N ALA A 97 31.58 13.18 19.49
CA ALA A 97 31.15 14.53 19.86
C ALA A 97 30.43 14.50 21.22
N GLY A 98 31.17 14.72 22.30
CA GLY A 98 30.61 14.68 23.66
C GLY A 98 30.05 13.29 24.01
N SER A 99 28.73 13.20 24.23
CA SER A 99 28.02 11.97 24.56
C SER A 99 27.51 11.19 23.35
N THR A 100 27.89 11.57 22.12
CA THR A 100 27.50 10.86 20.91
C THR A 100 28.72 10.47 20.07
N ALA A 101 28.57 9.44 19.25
CA ALA A 101 29.56 9.07 18.24
C ALA A 101 28.88 8.59 16.97
N ASN A 102 29.46 8.91 15.82
CA ASN A 102 29.04 8.43 14.51
C ASN A 102 30.16 7.56 13.93
N ALA A 103 29.78 6.43 13.35
CA ALA A 103 30.72 5.47 12.78
C ALA A 103 30.33 5.08 11.35
N ASP A 104 31.28 5.21 10.44
CA ASP A 104 31.15 4.73 9.07
C ASP A 104 31.67 3.29 9.01
N VAL A 105 30.83 2.37 8.55
CA VAL A 105 31.12 0.93 8.51
C VAL A 105 30.87 0.40 7.12
N GLU A 106 31.87 -0.29 6.57
CA GLU A 106 31.72 -1.13 5.39
C GLU A 106 31.27 -2.52 5.83
N ILE A 107 30.15 -3.02 5.28
CA ILE A 107 29.64 -4.36 5.58
C ILE A 107 29.54 -5.14 4.29
N THR A 108 30.21 -6.29 4.26
CA THR A 108 30.15 -7.26 3.17
C THR A 108 29.24 -8.40 3.58
N LEU A 109 28.19 -8.61 2.80
CA LEU A 109 27.18 -9.63 3.03
C LEU A 109 27.00 -10.48 1.76
N PRO A 110 26.51 -11.72 1.87
CA PRO A 110 26.05 -12.46 0.71
C PRO A 110 24.97 -11.70 -0.07
N ASP A 111 25.08 -11.73 -1.40
CA ASP A 111 24.13 -11.09 -2.29
C ASP A 111 22.89 -11.98 -2.46
N MET A 112 21.92 -11.76 -1.59
CA MET A 112 20.64 -12.47 -1.62
C MET A 112 19.86 -12.27 -2.92
N GLY A 113 20.09 -11.18 -3.67
CA GLY A 113 19.45 -10.96 -4.97
C GLY A 113 19.97 -11.92 -6.02
N VAL A 114 21.28 -12.15 -6.04
CA VAL A 114 21.91 -13.16 -6.92
C VAL A 114 21.48 -14.57 -6.51
N MET A 115 21.50 -14.88 -5.22
CA MET A 115 21.08 -16.20 -4.72
C MET A 115 19.61 -16.50 -5.02
N LEU A 116 18.72 -15.52 -4.84
CA LEU A 116 17.31 -15.68 -5.16
C LEU A 116 17.10 -15.85 -6.66
N LYS A 117 17.86 -15.14 -7.50
CA LYS A 117 17.81 -15.32 -8.96
C LYS A 117 18.21 -16.74 -9.37
N ASP A 118 19.26 -17.29 -8.77
CA ASP A 118 19.70 -18.67 -8.99
C ASP A 118 18.63 -19.68 -8.54
N LEU A 119 18.02 -19.45 -7.37
CA LEU A 119 16.92 -20.26 -6.88
C LEU A 119 15.71 -20.23 -7.83
N MET A 120 15.29 -19.04 -8.27
CA MET A 120 14.18 -18.90 -9.22
C MET A 120 14.49 -19.53 -10.58
N GLY A 121 15.72 -19.40 -11.07
CA GLY A 121 16.17 -20.04 -12.31
C GLY A 121 16.11 -21.57 -12.21
N ALA A 122 16.56 -22.12 -11.08
CA ALA A 122 16.50 -23.56 -10.84
C ALA A 122 15.05 -24.07 -10.69
N ALA A 123 14.19 -23.31 -10.02
CA ALA A 123 12.77 -23.63 -9.88
C ALA A 123 12.07 -23.64 -11.25
N PHE A 124 12.35 -22.63 -12.07
CA PHE A 124 11.83 -22.54 -13.44
C PHE A 124 12.29 -23.73 -14.28
N ALA A 125 13.58 -24.06 -14.30
CA ALA A 125 14.10 -25.22 -15.03
C ALA A 125 13.47 -26.53 -14.55
N SER A 126 13.28 -26.68 -13.23
CA SER A 126 12.68 -27.88 -12.64
C SER A 126 11.21 -28.06 -13.01
N ALA A 127 10.46 -26.97 -13.24
CA ALA A 127 9.07 -27.04 -13.68
C ALA A 127 8.92 -27.68 -15.07
N PHE A 128 9.95 -27.58 -15.93
CA PHE A 128 9.98 -28.23 -17.25
C PHE A 128 10.55 -29.66 -17.22
N SER A 129 11.18 -30.10 -16.11
CA SER A 129 11.87 -31.40 -16.01
C SER A 129 11.17 -32.40 -15.08
N GLY A 130 9.88 -32.23 -14.79
CA GLY A 130 9.10 -33.16 -13.96
C GLY A 130 8.97 -32.80 -12.48
N GLY A 131 9.38 -31.59 -12.07
CA GLY A 131 9.09 -30.97 -10.77
C GLY A 131 9.83 -31.57 -9.57
N LYS A 132 10.87 -30.87 -9.08
CA LYS A 132 11.42 -31.10 -7.74
C LYS A 132 10.62 -30.32 -6.71
N ASP A 133 10.61 -30.81 -5.47
CA ASP A 133 10.07 -30.06 -4.34
C ASP A 133 10.91 -28.80 -4.08
N ASN A 134 10.26 -27.69 -3.74
CA ASN A 134 10.90 -26.40 -3.51
C ASN A 134 11.92 -26.47 -2.35
N ALA A 135 11.62 -27.24 -1.30
CA ALA A 135 12.54 -27.42 -0.18
C ALA A 135 13.83 -28.19 -0.57
N GLU A 136 13.73 -29.11 -1.53
CA GLU A 136 14.88 -29.86 -2.05
C GLU A 136 15.75 -28.96 -2.95
N LEU A 137 15.10 -28.11 -3.73
CA LEU A 137 15.76 -27.09 -4.54
C LEU A 137 16.53 -26.10 -3.67
N GLU A 138 15.92 -25.57 -2.61
CA GLU A 138 16.56 -24.66 -1.66
C GLU A 138 17.81 -25.28 -1.03
N LYS A 139 17.73 -26.53 -0.54
CA LYS A 139 18.89 -27.24 0.00
C LYS A 139 20.00 -27.45 -1.03
N THR A 140 19.64 -27.71 -2.28
CA THR A 140 20.61 -27.87 -3.37
C THR A 140 21.35 -26.56 -3.65
N ILE A 141 20.62 -25.45 -3.69
CA ILE A 141 21.19 -24.11 -3.89
C ILE A 141 22.02 -23.66 -2.68
N ALA A 142 21.57 -23.95 -1.45
CA ALA A 142 22.36 -23.68 -0.24
C ALA A 142 23.71 -24.43 -0.28
N LYS A 143 23.70 -25.74 -0.58
CA LYS A 143 24.93 -26.54 -0.72
C LYS A 143 25.87 -26.06 -1.82
N LYS A 144 25.34 -25.50 -2.90
CA LYS A 144 26.15 -24.88 -3.98
C LYS A 144 27.02 -23.76 -3.42
N TYR A 145 26.46 -22.91 -2.56
CA TYR A 145 27.17 -21.78 -1.97
C TYR A 145 27.98 -22.14 -0.73
N GLU A 146 27.68 -23.24 -0.03
CA GLU A 146 28.56 -23.74 1.03
C GLU A 146 29.92 -24.20 0.48
N ASN A 147 29.97 -24.73 -0.75
CA ASN A 147 31.15 -25.33 -1.35
C ASN A 147 31.81 -24.50 -2.47
N GLY A 148 31.25 -23.32 -2.79
CA GLY A 148 31.68 -22.49 -3.92
C GLY A 148 31.81 -21.01 -3.55
N ASP A 149 32.20 -20.19 -4.51
CA ASP A 149 32.31 -18.74 -4.31
C ASP A 149 30.92 -18.13 -4.05
N VAL A 150 30.74 -17.61 -2.84
CA VAL A 150 29.51 -16.96 -2.43
C VAL A 150 29.47 -15.56 -3.04
N PRO A 151 28.46 -15.22 -3.85
CA PRO A 151 28.33 -13.87 -4.37
C PRO A 151 28.14 -12.92 -3.18
N THR A 152 28.96 -11.88 -3.11
CA THR A 152 28.92 -10.88 -2.03
C THR A 152 28.65 -9.49 -2.58
N THR A 153 28.05 -8.66 -1.73
CA THR A 153 27.85 -7.24 -1.96
C THR A 153 28.36 -6.46 -0.76
N THR A 154 28.99 -5.32 -1.03
CA THR A 154 29.57 -4.45 0.00
C THR A 154 28.79 -3.16 0.08
N LYS A 155 28.40 -2.75 1.29
CA LYS A 155 27.62 -1.53 1.52
C LYS A 155 28.22 -0.71 2.66
N ASN A 156 28.24 0.60 2.46
CA ASN A 156 28.58 1.55 3.52
C ASN A 156 27.32 1.86 4.34
N LYS A 157 27.44 1.79 5.66
CA LYS A 157 26.40 2.16 6.62
C LYS A 157 26.98 3.06 7.69
N GLU A 158 26.18 4.04 8.07
CA GLU A 158 26.43 4.87 9.24
C GLU A 158 25.76 4.26 10.47
N TYR A 159 26.46 4.27 11.60
CA TYR A 159 25.95 3.87 12.91
C TYR A 159 26.10 5.03 13.90
N HIS A 160 25.06 5.22 14.69
CA HIS A 160 25.05 6.20 15.78
C HIS A 160 25.21 5.48 17.11
N LEU A 161 25.97 6.08 18.01
CA LEU A 161 26.16 5.59 19.37
C LEU A 161 25.92 6.71 20.38
N LEU A 162 25.39 6.32 21.53
CA LEU A 162 25.10 7.19 22.66
C LEU A 162 25.92 6.73 23.87
N LYS A 163 26.49 7.68 24.62
CA LYS A 163 27.13 7.41 25.91
C LYS A 163 26.06 7.47 27.01
N GLU A 164 25.79 6.32 27.61
CA GLU A 164 24.90 6.16 28.76
C GLU A 164 25.72 5.93 30.04
N ASN A 165 25.06 5.84 31.21
CA ASN A 165 25.74 5.63 32.50
C ASN A 165 26.59 4.35 32.53
N GLU A 166 26.14 3.30 31.83
CA GLU A 166 26.83 2.01 31.72
C GLU A 166 27.86 1.96 30.59
N GLY A 167 28.07 3.07 29.88
CA GLY A 167 28.99 3.20 28.75
C GLY A 167 28.30 3.40 27.40
N TRP A 168 29.05 3.19 26.33
CA TRP A 168 28.55 3.38 24.98
C TRP A 168 27.53 2.32 24.58
N LYS A 169 26.49 2.73 23.85
CA LYS A 169 25.47 1.86 23.27
C LYS A 169 25.18 2.24 21.83
N VAL A 170 24.79 1.26 21.01
CA VAL A 170 24.35 1.46 19.63
C VAL A 170 22.92 1.99 19.61
N PHE A 171 22.72 3.12 18.93
CA PHE A 171 21.42 3.74 18.71
C PHE A 171 20.91 3.38 17.31
N LEU A 172 19.78 2.68 17.26
CA LEU A 172 19.18 2.12 16.06
C LEU A 172 17.94 2.89 15.61
N ASP A 173 17.49 3.86 16.40
CA ASP A 173 16.31 4.71 16.17
C ASP A 173 15.06 3.88 15.82
N TRP A 174 14.79 2.86 16.63
CA TRP A 174 13.62 2.00 16.46
C TRP A 174 12.32 2.76 16.59
N LYS A 175 12.30 3.84 17.37
CA LYS A 175 11.14 4.73 17.52
C LYS A 175 10.77 5.39 16.18
N ALA A 176 11.72 6.05 15.51
CA ALA A 176 11.42 6.68 14.23
C ALA A 176 11.11 5.65 13.15
N LYS A 177 11.83 4.51 13.14
CA LYS A 177 11.56 3.41 12.20
C LYS A 177 10.15 2.83 12.36
N LYS A 178 9.69 2.63 13.60
CA LYS A 178 8.33 2.17 13.90
C LYS A 178 7.29 3.19 13.43
N ALA A 179 7.48 4.47 13.76
CA ALA A 179 6.60 5.54 13.33
C ALA A 179 6.52 5.68 11.80
N ALA A 180 7.66 5.53 11.10
CA ALA A 180 7.71 5.54 9.63
C ALA A 180 6.92 4.35 9.04
N LYS A 181 7.11 3.14 9.58
CA LYS A 181 6.38 1.94 9.15
C LYS A 181 4.87 2.07 9.36
N GLU A 182 4.45 2.56 10.53
CA GLU A 182 3.03 2.80 10.84
C GLU A 182 2.42 3.86 9.91
N LYS A 183 3.17 4.93 9.61
CA LYS A 183 2.78 5.94 8.63
C LYS A 183 2.59 5.35 7.24
N ASP A 184 3.54 4.55 6.77
CA ASP A 184 3.47 3.91 5.44
C ASP A 184 2.29 2.94 5.34
N GLN A 185 2.04 2.15 6.39
CA GLN A 185 0.88 1.26 6.47
C GLN A 185 -0.43 2.06 6.42
N LYS A 186 -0.51 3.16 7.16
CA LYS A 186 -1.69 4.05 7.15
C LYS A 186 -1.92 4.66 5.77
N ILE A 187 -0.87 5.13 5.10
CA ILE A 187 -0.94 5.64 3.72
C ILE A 187 -1.46 4.55 2.77
N ALA A 188 -0.92 3.33 2.84
CA ALA A 188 -1.33 2.21 2.00
C ALA A 188 -2.81 1.85 2.20
N ALA A 189 -3.28 1.80 3.46
CA ALA A 189 -4.68 1.53 3.78
C ALA A 189 -5.61 2.62 3.23
N LEU A 190 -5.26 3.91 3.42
CA LEU A 190 -6.05 5.02 2.91
C LEU A 190 -6.13 5.03 1.37
N LEU A 191 -5.04 4.71 0.68
CA LEU A 191 -5.02 4.59 -0.77
C LEU A 191 -5.90 3.43 -1.26
N ALA A 192 -5.90 2.29 -0.57
CA ALA A 192 -6.77 1.17 -0.87
C ALA A 192 -8.25 1.54 -0.70
N ASP A 193 -8.60 2.16 0.43
CA ASP A 193 -9.96 2.66 0.70
C ASP A 193 -10.42 3.68 -0.34
N ALA A 194 -9.55 4.64 -0.72
CA ALA A 194 -9.86 5.65 -1.73
C ALA A 194 -10.20 5.01 -3.07
N LYS A 195 -9.40 4.02 -3.51
CA LYS A 195 -9.64 3.28 -4.75
C LYS A 195 -10.96 2.51 -4.71
N GLU A 196 -11.26 1.87 -3.58
CA GLU A 196 -12.49 1.09 -3.42
C GLU A 196 -13.73 1.98 -3.41
N LEU A 197 -13.69 3.10 -2.68
CA LEU A 197 -14.74 4.11 -2.68
C LEU A 197 -14.99 4.67 -4.08
N ARG A 198 -13.93 4.95 -4.85
CA ARG A 198 -14.05 5.43 -6.23
C ARG A 198 -14.68 4.38 -7.14
N LYS A 199 -14.26 3.11 -7.06
CA LYS A 199 -14.89 1.99 -7.81
C LYS A 199 -16.37 1.86 -7.48
N SER A 200 -16.72 2.00 -6.20
CA SER A 200 -18.09 1.98 -5.68
C SER A 200 -18.87 3.28 -5.96
N LYS A 201 -18.35 4.21 -6.78
CA LYS A 201 -18.95 5.52 -7.10
C LYS A 201 -19.20 6.45 -5.91
N LYS A 202 -18.61 6.17 -4.75
CA LYS A 202 -18.63 7.04 -3.56
C LYS A 202 -17.51 8.08 -3.67
N LEU A 203 -17.59 8.92 -4.70
CA LEU A 203 -16.49 9.78 -5.16
C LEU A 203 -16.01 10.78 -4.10
N TYR A 204 -16.93 11.43 -3.38
CA TYR A 204 -16.59 12.35 -2.28
C TYR A 204 -15.84 11.66 -1.13
N GLY A 205 -16.20 10.41 -0.82
CA GLY A 205 -15.47 9.61 0.16
C GLY A 205 -14.04 9.32 -0.30
N ALA A 206 -13.86 9.01 -1.59
CA ALA A 206 -12.54 8.78 -2.17
C ALA A 206 -11.66 10.05 -2.14
N VAL A 207 -12.23 11.22 -2.47
CA VAL A 207 -11.55 12.53 -2.36
C VAL A 207 -10.99 12.73 -0.95
N LYS A 208 -11.84 12.59 0.07
CA LYS A 208 -11.43 12.75 1.47
C LYS A 208 -10.27 11.83 1.84
N LYS A 209 -10.28 10.58 1.35
CA LYS A 209 -9.20 9.62 1.62
C LYS A 209 -7.89 10.00 0.93
N TYR A 210 -7.93 10.51 -0.30
CA TYR A 210 -6.73 11.03 -0.96
C TYR A 210 -6.18 12.27 -0.25
N GLU A 211 -7.04 13.16 0.23
CA GLU A 211 -6.62 14.33 1.03
C GLU A 211 -5.97 13.89 2.35
N GLU A 212 -6.54 12.92 3.07
CA GLU A 212 -5.93 12.32 4.27
C GLU A 212 -4.53 11.78 3.97
N VAL A 213 -4.31 11.13 2.82
CA VAL A 213 -2.96 10.71 2.40
C VAL A 213 -2.02 11.90 2.19
N LEU A 214 -2.48 12.96 1.54
CA LEU A 214 -1.68 14.15 1.27
C LEU A 214 -1.35 14.95 2.53
N THR A 215 -2.14 14.83 3.61
CA THR A 215 -1.74 15.37 4.93
C THR A 215 -0.58 14.59 5.56
N LEU A 216 -0.46 13.30 5.28
CA LEU A 216 0.63 12.45 5.78
C LEU A 216 1.88 12.56 4.89
N ASN A 217 1.69 12.63 3.58
CA ASN A 217 2.74 12.79 2.59
C ASN A 217 2.24 13.66 1.43
N SER A 218 2.59 14.94 1.46
CA SER A 218 2.19 15.92 0.45
C SER A 218 2.71 15.60 -0.94
N GLU A 219 3.76 14.79 -1.07
CA GLU A 219 4.38 14.41 -2.35
C GLU A 219 3.91 13.06 -2.90
N MET A 220 2.89 12.46 -2.30
CA MET A 220 2.33 11.20 -2.78
C MET A 220 1.67 11.36 -4.16
N VAL A 221 2.41 11.02 -5.22
CA VAL A 221 1.98 11.13 -6.62
C VAL A 221 0.68 10.39 -6.88
N GLU A 222 0.54 9.18 -6.33
CA GLU A 222 -0.66 8.37 -6.50
C GLU A 222 -1.91 9.05 -5.92
N ALA A 223 -1.78 9.74 -4.78
CA ALA A 223 -2.88 10.47 -4.18
C ALA A 223 -3.22 11.75 -4.96
N LYS A 224 -2.22 12.49 -5.46
CA LYS A 224 -2.43 13.66 -6.33
C LYS A 224 -3.20 13.28 -7.62
N ASP A 225 -2.77 12.22 -8.30
CA ASP A 225 -3.41 11.73 -9.51
C ASP A 225 -4.82 11.16 -9.23
N GLY A 226 -4.95 10.38 -8.16
CA GLY A 226 -6.22 9.86 -7.67
C GLY A 226 -7.24 10.96 -7.41
N LEU A 227 -6.85 12.01 -6.68
CA LEU A 227 -7.68 13.17 -6.38
C LEU A 227 -8.11 13.92 -7.65
N LYS A 228 -7.17 14.24 -8.55
CA LYS A 228 -7.46 14.92 -9.82
C LYS A 228 -8.48 14.15 -10.65
N LYS A 229 -8.26 12.85 -10.85
CA LYS A 229 -9.17 12.00 -11.64
C LYS A 229 -10.55 11.87 -10.98
N THR A 230 -10.60 11.75 -9.65
CA THR A 230 -11.87 11.65 -8.92
C THR A 230 -12.66 12.94 -9.00
N ASN A 231 -12.01 14.10 -8.88
CA ASN A 231 -12.68 15.40 -9.05
C ASN A 231 -13.22 15.59 -10.47
N GLN A 232 -12.49 15.13 -11.49
CA GLN A 232 -12.99 15.13 -12.88
C GLN A 232 -14.23 14.22 -13.05
N GLU A 233 -14.26 13.07 -12.39
CA GLU A 233 -15.42 12.19 -12.38
C GLU A 233 -16.63 12.84 -11.66
N ILE A 234 -16.41 13.54 -10.54
CA ILE A 234 -17.46 14.28 -9.84
C ILE A 234 -18.05 15.34 -10.76
N ILE A 235 -17.21 16.20 -11.34
CA ILE A 235 -17.65 17.26 -12.25
C ILE A 235 -18.46 16.67 -13.42
N SER A 236 -17.96 15.59 -14.04
CA SER A 236 -18.65 14.92 -15.13
C SER A 236 -20.00 14.33 -14.69
N TYR A 237 -20.06 13.72 -13.51
CA TYR A 237 -21.31 13.19 -12.97
C TYR A 237 -22.34 14.29 -12.71
N GLU A 238 -21.94 15.39 -12.06
CA GLU A 238 -22.82 16.52 -11.76
C GLU A 238 -23.33 17.19 -13.03
N GLU A 239 -22.47 17.38 -14.02
CA GLU A 239 -22.86 17.92 -15.32
C GLU A 239 -23.91 17.04 -16.00
N LYS A 240 -23.72 15.71 -15.99
CA LYS A 240 -24.70 14.77 -16.53
C LYS A 240 -26.04 14.85 -15.80
N GLN A 241 -26.02 14.82 -14.47
CA GLN A 241 -27.24 14.90 -13.65
C GLN A 241 -28.00 16.21 -13.88
N ALA A 242 -27.28 17.34 -13.96
CA ALA A 242 -27.87 18.63 -14.27
C ALA A 242 -28.48 18.69 -15.68
N TYR A 243 -27.89 17.96 -16.65
CA TYR A 243 -28.37 17.92 -18.03
C TYR A 243 -29.56 16.96 -18.24
N ILE A 244 -29.70 15.90 -17.43
CA ILE A 244 -30.80 14.92 -17.55
C ILE A 244 -32.18 15.61 -17.58
N LYS A 245 -32.37 16.72 -16.87
CA LYS A 245 -33.63 17.49 -16.88
C LYS A 245 -34.04 18.01 -18.28
N ASN A 246 -33.08 18.12 -19.19
CA ASN A 246 -33.29 18.54 -20.58
C ASN A 246 -33.57 17.36 -21.51
N VAL A 247 -33.58 16.13 -21.01
CA VAL A 247 -33.89 14.92 -21.77
C VAL A 247 -35.23 14.38 -21.30
N ILE A 248 -36.19 14.30 -22.21
CA ILE A 248 -37.59 14.00 -21.89
C ILE A 248 -37.93 12.61 -22.41
N LEU A 249 -38.48 11.76 -21.53
CA LEU A 249 -39.16 10.53 -21.91
C LEU A 249 -40.64 10.82 -22.16
N LYS A 250 -41.11 10.58 -23.38
CA LYS A 250 -42.50 10.72 -23.81
C LYS A 250 -43.10 9.38 -24.20
N ASP A 251 -44.44 9.33 -24.16
CA ASP A 251 -45.25 8.22 -24.70
C ASP A 251 -44.84 6.83 -24.20
N PHE A 252 -44.32 6.77 -22.97
CA PHE A 252 -43.86 5.52 -22.36
C PHE A 252 -45.04 4.59 -22.09
N LYS A 253 -44.99 3.37 -22.64
CA LYS A 253 -46.06 2.38 -22.51
C LYS A 253 -45.54 0.95 -22.53
N VAL A 254 -46.30 0.06 -21.90
CA VAL A 254 -46.16 -1.40 -22.05
C VAL A 254 -47.11 -1.85 -23.16
N SER A 255 -46.61 -2.62 -24.12
CA SER A 255 -47.40 -3.16 -25.23
C SER A 255 -46.78 -4.46 -25.73
N GLU A 256 -47.45 -5.18 -26.62
CA GLU A 256 -46.87 -6.30 -27.35
C GLU A 256 -46.12 -5.80 -28.60
N GLY A 257 -45.03 -6.48 -28.94
CA GLY A 257 -44.25 -6.23 -30.16
C GLY A 257 -43.45 -7.45 -30.58
N LYS A 258 -42.84 -7.43 -31.77
CA LYS A 258 -42.09 -8.58 -32.30
C LYS A 258 -40.61 -8.46 -32.00
N LYS A 259 -40.01 -9.50 -31.41
CA LYS A 259 -38.56 -9.58 -31.16
C LYS A 259 -37.84 -9.60 -32.52
N TYR A 260 -36.97 -8.63 -32.78
CA TYR A 260 -36.29 -8.46 -34.09
C TYR A 260 -37.20 -8.25 -35.32
N GLY A 261 -38.47 -7.86 -35.11
CA GLY A 261 -39.41 -7.60 -36.20
C GLY A 261 -40.08 -8.85 -36.81
N PHE A 262 -39.77 -10.05 -36.32
CA PHE A 262 -40.38 -11.32 -36.73
C PHE A 262 -40.76 -12.16 -35.50
N GLY A 263 -41.56 -13.21 -35.71
CA GLY A 263 -42.04 -14.10 -34.63
C GLY A 263 -43.29 -13.59 -33.89
N ASP A 264 -43.61 -14.29 -32.81
CA ASP A 264 -44.80 -14.04 -31.99
C ASP A 264 -44.69 -12.73 -31.20
N PRO A 265 -45.81 -12.04 -30.96
CA PRO A 265 -45.83 -10.86 -30.11
C PRO A 265 -45.38 -11.20 -28.69
N VAL A 266 -44.35 -10.49 -28.21
CA VAL A 266 -43.84 -10.59 -26.84
C VAL A 266 -44.04 -9.26 -26.11
N PRO A 267 -44.18 -9.29 -24.77
CA PRO A 267 -44.26 -8.07 -23.98
C PRO A 267 -43.01 -7.19 -24.15
N GLY A 268 -43.24 -5.89 -24.38
CA GLY A 268 -42.20 -4.90 -24.52
C GLY A 268 -42.57 -3.56 -23.90
N VAL A 269 -41.55 -2.72 -23.74
CA VAL A 269 -41.68 -1.33 -23.36
C VAL A 269 -41.30 -0.44 -24.52
N PHE A 270 -42.10 0.59 -24.75
CA PHE A 270 -41.96 1.52 -25.85
C PHE A 270 -42.01 2.94 -25.33
N GLY A 271 -41.36 3.85 -26.05
CA GLY A 271 -41.45 5.26 -25.77
C GLY A 271 -40.54 6.06 -26.68
N THR A 272 -40.42 7.34 -26.36
CA THR A 272 -39.72 8.31 -27.18
C THR A 272 -38.80 9.15 -26.30
N ILE A 273 -37.53 9.24 -26.66
CA ILE A 273 -36.56 10.12 -26.03
C ILE A 273 -36.45 11.41 -26.85
N VAL A 274 -36.58 12.55 -26.18
CA VAL A 274 -36.43 13.89 -26.78
C VAL A 274 -35.29 14.62 -26.09
N ASN A 275 -34.28 15.03 -26.86
CA ASN A 275 -33.21 15.88 -26.33
C ASN A 275 -33.62 17.35 -26.50
N LYS A 276 -34.05 18.02 -25.43
CA LYS A 276 -34.38 19.46 -25.41
C LYS A 276 -33.21 20.34 -24.99
N GLY A 277 -32.05 19.76 -24.71
CA GLY A 277 -30.85 20.52 -24.40
C GLY A 277 -30.07 20.91 -25.66
N ASP A 278 -28.89 21.46 -25.42
CA ASP A 278 -27.98 22.05 -26.40
C ASP A 278 -26.77 21.17 -26.74
N LYS A 279 -26.64 19.98 -26.13
CA LYS A 279 -25.56 19.02 -26.35
C LYS A 279 -26.03 17.76 -27.05
N SER A 280 -25.21 17.22 -27.94
CA SER A 280 -25.44 15.89 -28.53
C SER A 280 -25.17 14.79 -27.52
N LEU A 281 -26.03 13.76 -27.50
CA LEU A 281 -25.91 12.61 -26.60
C LEU A 281 -25.55 11.36 -27.39
N LYS A 282 -24.44 10.72 -27.01
CA LYS A 282 -24.06 9.42 -27.58
C LYS A 282 -24.61 8.24 -26.77
N ARG A 283 -25.01 8.46 -25.50
CA ARG A 283 -25.72 7.48 -24.68
C ARG A 283 -26.84 8.14 -23.89
N VAL A 284 -27.98 7.46 -23.82
CA VAL A 284 -29.07 7.73 -22.88
C VAL A 284 -29.48 6.40 -22.29
N GLU A 285 -29.37 6.29 -20.97
CA GLU A 285 -29.81 5.13 -20.20
C GLU A 285 -31.16 5.43 -19.55
N ILE A 286 -32.07 4.46 -19.63
CA ILE A 286 -33.31 4.46 -18.87
C ILE A 286 -33.36 3.24 -17.96
N THR A 287 -33.81 3.44 -16.72
CA THR A 287 -34.20 2.33 -15.84
C THR A 287 -35.70 2.15 -15.92
N VAL A 288 -36.12 0.94 -16.28
CA VAL A 288 -37.52 0.51 -16.29
C VAL A 288 -37.80 -0.27 -15.00
N TYR A 289 -38.81 0.17 -14.26
CA TYR A 289 -39.28 -0.45 -13.03
C TYR A 289 -40.56 -1.24 -13.30
N PHE A 290 -40.51 -2.55 -13.08
CA PHE A 290 -41.64 -3.46 -13.22
C PHE A 290 -42.53 -3.41 -11.99
N LEU A 291 -43.85 -3.28 -12.18
CA LEU A 291 -44.81 -3.10 -11.10
C LEU A 291 -45.74 -4.31 -10.94
N ASP A 292 -46.03 -4.68 -9.70
CA ASP A 292 -47.09 -5.64 -9.38
C ASP A 292 -48.49 -5.02 -9.51
N LYS A 293 -49.53 -5.80 -9.18
CA LYS A 293 -50.93 -5.35 -9.23
C LYS A 293 -51.22 -4.18 -8.27
N ASN A 294 -50.45 -4.07 -7.19
CA ASN A 294 -50.57 -3.04 -6.15
C ASN A 294 -49.76 -1.77 -6.48
N GLY A 295 -48.96 -1.78 -7.56
CA GLY A 295 -48.08 -0.68 -7.94
C GLY A 295 -46.70 -0.71 -7.26
N THR A 296 -46.36 -1.79 -6.57
CA THR A 296 -45.05 -1.99 -5.93
C THR A 296 -44.00 -2.33 -6.98
N VAL A 297 -42.81 -1.75 -6.86
CA VAL A 297 -41.66 -2.13 -7.71
C VAL A 297 -41.19 -3.53 -7.29
N ILE A 298 -41.18 -4.45 -8.24
CA ILE A 298 -40.79 -5.86 -8.03
C ILE A 298 -39.59 -6.29 -8.87
N GLY A 299 -39.05 -5.39 -9.67
CA GLY A 299 -37.85 -5.60 -10.47
C GLY A 299 -37.49 -4.34 -11.25
N GLU A 300 -36.26 -4.28 -11.74
CA GLU A 300 -35.76 -3.19 -12.57
C GLU A 300 -34.82 -3.69 -13.66
N LYS A 301 -34.76 -2.96 -14.77
CA LYS A 301 -33.84 -3.25 -15.88
C LYS A 301 -33.43 -1.96 -16.60
N ASP A 302 -32.15 -1.85 -16.89
CA ASP A 302 -31.59 -0.74 -17.65
C ASP A 302 -31.58 -1.03 -19.16
N PHE A 303 -31.94 -0.01 -19.93
CA PHE A 303 -31.91 -0.02 -21.39
C PHE A 303 -31.22 1.23 -21.92
N ASN A 304 -30.69 1.14 -23.15
CA ASN A 304 -29.94 2.23 -23.77
C ASN A 304 -30.58 2.67 -25.11
N PRO A 305 -31.72 3.39 -25.09
CA PRO A 305 -32.40 3.90 -26.30
C PRO A 305 -31.47 4.65 -27.27
N VAL A 306 -30.49 5.35 -26.72
CA VAL A 306 -29.39 5.97 -27.48
C VAL A 306 -28.12 5.27 -27.04
N LEU A 307 -27.41 4.68 -28.00
CA LEU A 307 -26.10 4.07 -27.77
C LEU A 307 -25.28 4.13 -29.06
N VAL A 308 -24.29 5.01 -29.07
CA VAL A 308 -23.28 5.05 -30.14
C VAL A 308 -22.10 4.16 -29.74
N SER A 309 -21.88 3.10 -30.51
CA SER A 309 -20.84 2.10 -30.26
C SER A 309 -20.19 1.66 -31.56
N LYS A 310 -18.87 1.42 -31.53
CA LYS A 310 -18.12 0.85 -32.66
C LYS A 310 -18.57 -0.56 -33.06
N TYR A 311 -19.38 -1.21 -32.21
CA TYR A 311 -19.91 -2.55 -32.42
C TYR A 311 -21.35 -2.56 -32.93
N SER A 312 -21.95 -1.38 -33.20
CA SER A 312 -23.28 -1.25 -33.80
C SER A 312 -23.15 -0.88 -35.28
N PHE A 313 -23.67 -1.73 -36.17
CA PHE A 313 -23.49 -1.61 -37.62
C PHE A 313 -24.74 -1.08 -38.34
N GLY A 314 -25.79 -0.67 -37.61
CA GLY A 314 -27.03 -0.14 -38.17
C GLY A 314 -27.09 1.39 -38.24
N ASP A 315 -28.04 1.92 -39.03
CA ASP A 315 -28.28 3.36 -39.18
C ASP A 315 -28.66 4.09 -37.88
N ASP A 316 -29.08 3.33 -36.86
CA ASP A 316 -29.45 3.80 -35.52
C ASP A 316 -28.25 4.09 -34.61
N ASN A 317 -27.03 3.86 -35.09
CA ASN A 317 -25.76 4.15 -34.40
C ASN A 317 -25.37 5.63 -34.49
N LYS A 318 -26.34 6.53 -34.28
CA LYS A 318 -26.16 7.98 -34.38
C LYS A 318 -26.45 8.65 -33.03
N PRO A 319 -25.67 9.69 -32.67
CA PRO A 319 -25.96 10.50 -31.50
C PRO A 319 -27.32 11.19 -31.59
N LEU A 320 -27.97 11.38 -30.44
CA LEU A 320 -29.18 12.17 -30.31
C LEU A 320 -28.82 13.65 -30.18
N LYS A 321 -28.83 14.36 -31.32
CA LYS A 321 -28.51 15.79 -31.42
C LYS A 321 -29.53 16.68 -30.69
N PRO A 322 -29.20 17.96 -30.42
CA PRO A 322 -30.15 18.93 -29.87
C PRO A 322 -31.46 18.98 -30.65
N ASN A 323 -32.59 18.99 -29.94
CA ASN A 323 -33.96 18.98 -30.45
C ASN A 323 -34.37 17.72 -31.23
N TYR A 324 -33.53 16.69 -31.30
CA TYR A 324 -33.87 15.45 -31.99
C TYR A 324 -34.73 14.55 -31.10
N VAL A 325 -35.43 13.64 -31.78
CA VAL A 325 -36.34 12.67 -31.20
C VAL A 325 -35.88 11.27 -31.61
N LYS A 326 -35.96 10.30 -30.70
CA LYS A 326 -35.71 8.90 -31.00
C LYS A 326 -36.73 8.00 -30.31
N ASP A 327 -37.47 7.25 -31.12
CA ASP A 327 -38.35 6.20 -30.64
C ASP A 327 -37.55 4.96 -30.28
N PHE A 328 -38.04 4.20 -29.29
CA PHE A 328 -37.44 2.94 -28.89
C PHE A 328 -38.49 1.89 -28.55
N GLY A 329 -38.08 0.63 -28.65
CA GLY A 329 -38.84 -0.53 -28.20
C GLY A 329 -37.88 -1.62 -27.72
N TYR A 330 -38.10 -2.14 -26.51
CA TYR A 330 -37.32 -3.24 -25.95
C TYR A 330 -38.24 -4.36 -25.49
N SER A 331 -37.92 -5.60 -25.88
CA SER A 331 -38.55 -6.77 -25.26
C SER A 331 -38.12 -6.85 -23.79
N VAL A 332 -39.08 -7.17 -22.92
CA VAL A 332 -38.86 -7.36 -21.48
C VAL A 332 -39.20 -8.77 -21.02
N GLU A 333 -39.53 -9.67 -21.94
CA GLU A 333 -39.89 -11.07 -21.67
C GLU A 333 -38.86 -11.77 -20.76
N ASP A 334 -37.57 -11.60 -21.07
CA ASP A 334 -36.47 -12.23 -20.34
C ASP A 334 -36.06 -11.47 -19.06
N SER A 335 -36.67 -10.32 -18.78
CA SER A 335 -36.26 -9.41 -17.68
C SER A 335 -37.37 -9.13 -16.66
N ALA A 336 -38.63 -9.26 -17.06
CA ALA A 336 -39.76 -9.00 -16.19
C ALA A 336 -39.96 -10.16 -15.19
N PRO A 337 -40.12 -9.88 -13.89
CA PRO A 337 -40.45 -10.90 -12.90
C PRO A 337 -41.77 -11.62 -13.23
N SER A 338 -41.91 -12.88 -12.83
CA SER A 338 -43.12 -13.69 -13.06
C SER A 338 -44.40 -13.08 -12.44
N SER A 339 -44.26 -12.30 -11.37
CA SER A 339 -45.35 -11.60 -10.68
C SER A 339 -45.70 -10.23 -11.30
N TRP A 340 -45.06 -9.86 -12.42
CA TRP A 340 -45.27 -8.58 -13.10
C TRP A 340 -46.71 -8.42 -13.63
N SER A 341 -47.33 -7.28 -13.35
CA SER A 341 -48.72 -7.00 -13.74
C SER A 341 -48.88 -6.39 -15.14
N LYS A 342 -47.83 -6.42 -15.97
CA LYS A 342 -47.74 -5.69 -17.23
C LYS A 342 -47.85 -4.16 -17.06
N LYS A 343 -47.52 -3.63 -15.88
CA LYS A 343 -47.40 -2.20 -15.60
C LYS A 343 -45.94 -1.83 -15.34
N ALA A 344 -45.47 -0.71 -15.89
CA ALA A 344 -44.12 -0.24 -15.66
C ALA A 344 -44.08 1.27 -15.54
N LYS A 345 -43.04 1.78 -14.88
CA LYS A 345 -42.63 3.19 -14.95
C LYS A 345 -41.16 3.24 -15.33
N ALA A 346 -40.72 4.32 -15.96
CA ALA A 346 -39.32 4.46 -16.34
C ALA A 346 -38.80 5.87 -16.02
N ARG A 347 -37.48 5.96 -15.83
CA ARG A 347 -36.77 7.24 -15.68
C ARG A 347 -35.46 7.20 -16.44
N ILE A 348 -35.01 8.35 -16.90
CA ILE A 348 -33.65 8.51 -17.43
C ILE A 348 -32.70 8.56 -16.23
N THR A 349 -31.68 7.72 -16.23
CA THR A 349 -30.77 7.52 -15.07
C THR A 349 -29.35 7.98 -15.34
N ASP A 350 -28.90 7.87 -16.59
CA ASP A 350 -27.58 8.33 -16.99
C ASP A 350 -27.57 8.78 -18.45
N ILE A 351 -26.59 9.60 -18.79
CA ILE A 351 -26.32 10.06 -20.15
C ILE A 351 -24.81 10.08 -20.41
N GLU A 352 -24.43 10.06 -21.69
CA GLU A 352 -23.10 10.46 -22.12
C GLU A 352 -23.18 11.42 -23.27
N PHE A 353 -22.43 12.53 -23.15
CA PHE A 353 -22.23 13.47 -24.25
C PHE A 353 -21.40 12.84 -25.37
N GLU A 354 -21.74 13.21 -26.59
CA GLU A 354 -20.81 13.07 -27.73
C GLU A 354 -19.62 14.01 -27.48
N LYS A 355 -18.40 13.50 -27.71
CA LYS A 355 -17.16 14.26 -27.46
C LYS A 355 -16.77 15.11 -28.64
#